data_AF-A0A6A4X0N1-F1
#
_entry.id   AF-A0A6A4X0N1-F1
#
_cell.length_a   1.000
_cell.length_b   1.000
_cell.length_c   1.000
_cell.angle_alpha   90.00
_cell.angle_beta   90.00
_cell.angle_gamma   90.00
#
_symmetry.space_group_name_H-M   'P 1'
#
loop_
_entity.id
_entity.type
_entity.pdbx_description
1 polymer ?
#
loop_
_entity_poly.entity_id
_entity_poly.type
_entity_poly.pdbx_seq_one_letter_code
_entity_poly.pdbx_strand_id
1 'polypeptide(L)'
;MHVNDQKTCELVRCMIDYGSQASYISEDLARKLGFDSSSPKTCFNVKTCIGVKELSYSSVTCDVIFTPDSTARHTFLVDPAMNLEYEVPGIKSLVEHLQADGARLADSFFNDITSDTVGDFDCLLGSDIIGALKPLKTVDLALGTPWRPS
;
A
#
# COMPACT_ATOMS: atom_id res chain seq x y z
N MET A 1 9.00 -15.88 -31.45
CA MET A 1 8.91 -15.50 -30.03
C MET A 1 8.01 -14.29 -29.95
N HIS A 2 6.75 -14.45 -29.54
CA HIS A 2 5.89 -13.32 -29.24
C HIS A 2 6.26 -12.82 -27.84
N VAL A 3 6.93 -11.67 -27.78
CA VAL A 3 7.05 -10.90 -26.55
C VAL A 3 5.68 -10.25 -26.36
N ASN A 4 4.93 -10.73 -25.38
CA ASN A 4 3.63 -10.17 -25.04
C ASN A 4 3.88 -8.89 -24.23
N ASP A 5 4.12 -7.77 -24.92
CA ASP A 5 4.32 -6.42 -24.33
C ASP A 5 2.99 -5.82 -23.81
N GLN A 6 2.13 -6.63 -23.19
CA GLN A 6 1.04 -6.10 -22.38
C GLN A 6 1.64 -5.69 -21.04
N LYS A 7 1.92 -4.39 -20.90
CA LYS A 7 2.21 -3.80 -19.58
C LYS A 7 1.00 -4.03 -18.68
N THR A 8 1.12 -4.93 -17.72
CA THR A 8 0.16 -5.15 -16.65
C THR A 8 0.16 -3.94 -15.72
N CYS A 9 -1.04 -3.45 -15.40
CA CYS A 9 -1.25 -2.29 -14.54
C CYS A 9 -2.40 -2.62 -13.60
N GLU A 10 -2.16 -2.50 -12.30
CA GLU A 10 -3.11 -2.85 -11.25
C GLU A 10 -3.39 -1.62 -10.40
N LEU A 11 -4.68 -1.35 -10.13
CA LEU A 11 -5.06 -0.42 -9.08
C LEU A 11 -5.01 -1.18 -7.75
N VAL A 12 -4.24 -0.65 -6.81
CA VAL A 12 -3.93 -1.35 -5.56
C VAL A 12 -4.30 -0.50 -4.36
N ARG A 13 -4.73 -1.15 -3.28
CA ARG A 13 -4.88 -0.48 -1.99
C ARG A 13 -3.52 -0.47 -1.29
N CYS A 14 -3.06 0.71 -0.89
CA CYS A 14 -1.78 0.86 -0.21
C CYS A 14 -1.92 1.50 1.17
N MET A 15 -1.11 1.02 2.11
CA MET A 15 -0.90 1.65 3.41
C MET A 15 0.40 2.46 3.37
N ILE A 16 0.39 3.68 3.88
CA ILE A 16 1.60 4.48 4.05
C ILE A 16 2.13 4.23 5.47
N ASP A 17 3.34 3.68 5.57
CA ASP A 17 4.00 3.41 6.85
C ASP A 17 5.34 4.15 6.95
N TYR A 18 5.34 5.27 7.68
CA TYR A 18 6.53 6.07 7.94
C TYR A 18 7.58 5.36 8.80
N GLY A 19 7.18 4.36 9.59
CA GLY A 19 8.08 3.54 10.39
C GLY A 19 8.86 2.54 9.54
N SER A 20 8.32 2.15 8.39
CA SER A 20 8.97 1.21 7.49
C SER A 20 10.07 1.86 6.66
N GLN A 21 11.22 1.19 6.63
CA GLN A 21 12.38 1.59 5.81
C GLN A 21 12.32 1.04 4.38
N ALA A 22 11.43 0.08 4.12
CA ALA A 22 11.25 -0.54 2.82
C ALA A 22 9.77 -0.61 2.46
N SER A 23 9.48 -0.61 1.17
CA SER A 23 8.13 -0.86 0.67
C SER A 23 7.91 -2.34 0.35
N TYR A 24 6.69 -2.82 0.60
CA TYR A 24 6.31 -4.22 0.41
C TYR A 24 5.08 -4.36 -0.48
N ILE A 25 5.00 -5.47 -1.19
CA ILE A 25 3.80 -5.92 -1.91
C ILE A 25 3.47 -7.36 -1.53
N SER A 26 2.19 -7.72 -1.63
CA SER A 26 1.74 -9.09 -1.45
C SER A 26 2.25 -9.99 -2.58
N GLU A 27 2.40 -11.28 -2.31
CA GLU A 27 2.75 -12.27 -3.34
C GLU A 27 1.67 -12.32 -4.44
N ASP A 28 0.41 -12.13 -4.07
CA ASP A 28 -0.72 -12.07 -5.00
C ASP A 28 -0.60 -10.91 -5.98
N LEU A 29 -0.25 -9.71 -5.50
CA LEU A 29 0.00 -8.56 -6.34
C LEU A 29 1.21 -8.78 -7.26
N ALA A 30 2.30 -9.35 -6.73
CA ALA A 30 3.47 -9.68 -7.53
C ALA A 30 3.12 -10.61 -8.70
N ARG A 31 2.28 -11.63 -8.46
CA ARG A 31 1.79 -12.53 -9.52
C ARG A 31 0.91 -11.83 -10.54
N LYS A 32 -0.01 -10.95 -10.11
CA LYS A 32 -0.87 -10.16 -11.02
C LYS A 32 -0.04 -9.27 -11.96
N LEU A 33 1.05 -8.69 -11.43
CA LEU A 33 1.99 -7.90 -12.22
C LEU A 33 2.91 -8.74 -13.11
N GLY A 34 2.83 -10.07 -13.05
CA GLY A 34 3.58 -10.99 -13.91
C GLY A 34 4.98 -11.35 -13.39
N PHE A 35 5.27 -11.09 -12.12
CA PHE A 35 6.55 -11.47 -11.52
C PHE A 35 6.56 -12.94 -11.11
N ASP A 36 7.64 -13.63 -11.48
CA ASP A 36 7.83 -15.03 -11.13
C ASP A 36 8.31 -15.19 -9.68
N SER A 37 7.60 -16.06 -8.95
CA SER A 37 7.95 -16.57 -7.62
C SER A 37 9.36 -17.20 -7.54
N SER A 38 9.97 -17.57 -8.67
CA SER A 38 11.33 -18.13 -8.73
C SER A 38 12.45 -17.08 -8.55
N SER A 39 12.10 -15.80 -8.44
CA SER A 39 13.06 -14.70 -8.31
C SER A 39 13.99 -14.90 -7.09
N PRO A 40 15.31 -14.61 -7.23
CA PRO A 40 16.25 -14.73 -6.12
C PRO A 40 15.80 -13.95 -4.89
N LYS A 41 15.95 -14.57 -3.71
CA LYS A 41 15.63 -13.93 -2.43
C LYS A 41 16.89 -13.34 -1.80
N THR A 42 16.74 -12.16 -1.22
CA THR A 42 17.78 -11.50 -0.42
C THR A 42 17.42 -11.63 1.06
N CYS A 43 18.40 -12.00 1.90
CA CYS A 43 18.21 -12.07 3.34
C CYS A 43 18.47 -10.71 3.99
N PHE A 44 17.56 -10.31 4.87
CA PHE A 44 17.61 -9.08 5.63
C PHE A 44 17.53 -9.39 7.12
N ASN A 45 18.34 -8.69 7.91
CA ASN A 45 18.22 -8.69 9.36
C ASN A 45 17.26 -7.58 9.78
N VAL A 46 16.00 -7.94 10.00
CA VAL A 46 14.97 -7.02 10.46
C VAL A 46 15.10 -6.85 11.98
N LYS A 47 15.51 -5.65 12.39
CA LYS A 47 15.65 -5.29 13.81
C LYS A 47 14.33 -4.69 14.30
N THR A 48 13.79 -5.29 15.35
CA THR A 48 12.58 -4.83 16.05
C THR A 48 12.93 -4.53 17.51
N CYS A 49 12.01 -3.90 18.24
CA CYS A 49 12.17 -3.65 19.68
C CYS A 49 12.27 -4.94 20.53
N ILE A 50 11.79 -6.07 20.00
CA ILE A 50 11.80 -7.39 20.65
C ILE A 50 12.95 -8.30 20.19
N GLY A 51 13.75 -7.88 19.21
CA GLY A 51 14.91 -8.65 18.75
C GLY A 51 15.21 -8.48 17.26
N VAL A 52 16.17 -9.27 16.77
CA VAL A 52 16.54 -9.32 15.35
C VAL A 52 15.97 -10.61 14.75
N LYS A 53 15.24 -10.48 13.65
CA LYS A 53 14.73 -11.60 12.86
C LYS A 53 15.33 -11.57 11.48
N GLU A 54 15.90 -12.68 11.04
CA GLU A 54 16.29 -12.84 9.64
C GLU A 54 15.06 -13.17 8.80
N LEU A 55 14.84 -12.39 7.74
CA LEU A 55 13.74 -12.55 6.80
C LEU A 55 14.30 -12.54 5.38
N SER A 56 13.73 -13.37 4.50
CA SER A 56 14.17 -13.49 3.11
C SER A 56 13.05 -13.08 2.18
N TYR A 57 13.30 -12.07 1.36
CA TYR A 57 12.33 -11.50 0.43
C TYR A 57 12.86 -11.60 -0.99
N SER A 58 11.98 -11.94 -1.95
CA SER A 58 12.23 -11.60 -3.35
C SER A 58 11.95 -10.11 -3.55
N SER A 59 12.52 -9.54 -4.60
CA SER A 59 12.33 -8.12 -4.93
C SER A 59 11.73 -7.95 -6.31
N VAL A 60 10.83 -6.98 -6.44
CA VAL A 60 10.13 -6.65 -7.67
C VAL A 60 10.33 -5.17 -7.97
N THR A 61 10.73 -4.84 -9.18
CA THR A 61 10.87 -3.44 -9.61
C THR A 61 9.78 -3.10 -10.63
N CYS A 62 8.96 -2.11 -10.32
CA CYS A 62 7.89 -1.62 -11.19
C CYS A 62 7.79 -0.09 -11.16
N ASP A 63 7.02 0.46 -12.09
CA ASP A 63 6.64 1.87 -12.07
C ASP A 63 5.37 2.03 -11.23
N VAL A 64 5.40 2.97 -10.28
CA VAL A 64 4.26 3.33 -9.43
C VAL A 64 3.69 4.63 -9.96
N ILE A 65 2.38 4.66 -10.21
CA ILE A 65 1.66 5.84 -10.70
C ILE A 65 0.83 6.38 -9.54
N PHE A 66 1.26 7.49 -8.94
CA PHE A 66 0.55 8.11 -7.81
C PHE A 66 -0.55 9.06 -8.30
N THR A 67 -0.24 9.82 -9.34
CA THR A 67 -1.17 10.70 -10.06
C THR A 67 -0.80 10.65 -11.55
N PRO A 68 -1.65 11.16 -12.46
CA PRO A 68 -1.32 11.19 -13.89
C PRO A 68 0.03 11.85 -14.21
N ASP A 69 0.49 12.78 -13.36
CA ASP A 69 1.74 13.53 -13.55
C ASP A 69 2.87 13.09 -12.59
N SER A 70 2.60 12.15 -11.68
CA SER A 70 3.57 11.66 -10.69
C SER A 70 3.76 10.15 -10.81
N THR A 71 4.95 9.77 -11.26
CA THR A 71 5.37 8.37 -11.36
C THR A 71 6.74 8.17 -10.74
N ALA A 72 6.97 7.00 -10.15
CA ALA A 72 8.25 6.62 -9.59
C ALA A 72 8.57 5.17 -9.91
N ARG A 73 9.77 4.91 -10.41
CA ARG A 73 10.30 3.55 -10.51
C ARG A 73 10.82 3.12 -9.14
N HIS A 74 10.30 2.02 -8.62
CA HIS A 74 10.61 1.58 -7.26
C HIS A 74 10.75 0.07 -7.16
N THR A 75 11.53 -0.38 -6.17
CA THR A 75 11.77 -1.78 -5.87
C THR A 75 11.07 -2.16 -4.58
N PHE A 76 10.08 -3.04 -4.68
CA PHE A 76 9.34 -3.59 -3.55
C PHE A 76 9.92 -4.92 -3.10
N LEU A 77 9.83 -5.21 -1.80
CA LEU A 77 10.02 -6.54 -1.25
C LEU A 77 8.70 -7.31 -1.31
N VAL A 78 8.72 -8.53 -1.83
CA VAL A 78 7.52 -9.39 -1.88
C VAL A 78 7.39 -10.12 -0.56
N ASP A 79 6.39 -9.74 0.23
CA ASP A 79 6.12 -10.36 1.53
C ASP A 79 4.95 -11.35 1.43
N PRO A 80 5.21 -12.68 1.55
CA PRO A 80 4.15 -13.68 1.52
C PRO A 80 3.25 -13.67 2.76
N ALA A 81 3.67 -12.99 3.84
CA ALA A 81 2.90 -12.82 5.06
C ALA A 81 2.24 -11.44 5.14
N MET A 82 2.15 -10.71 4.03
CA MET A 82 1.49 -9.42 3.95
C MET A 82 -0.03 -9.55 4.11
N ASN A 83 -0.45 -9.69 5.36
CA ASN A 83 -1.83 -9.62 5.77
C ASN A 83 -1.95 -8.53 6.84
N LEU A 84 -2.27 -7.32 6.40
CA LEU A 84 -2.39 -6.16 7.26
C LEU A 84 -3.87 -5.91 7.51
N GLU A 85 -4.35 -6.28 8.69
CA GLU A 85 -5.71 -6.03 9.13
C GLU A 85 -5.66 -5.30 10.48
N TYR A 86 -6.46 -4.25 10.60
CA TYR A 86 -6.52 -3.44 11.81
C TYR A 86 -7.97 -3.18 12.20
N GLU A 87 -8.26 -3.27 13.49
CA GLU A 87 -9.52 -2.81 14.05
C GLU A 87 -9.41 -1.31 14.35
N VAL A 88 -10.29 -0.52 13.76
CA VAL A 88 -10.42 0.92 13.98
C VAL A 88 -11.81 1.18 14.56
N PRO A 89 -11.98 1.14 15.90
CA PRO A 89 -13.29 1.26 16.52
C PRO A 89 -14.06 2.51 16.06
N GLY A 90 -15.31 2.32 15.63
CA GLY A 90 -16.20 3.37 15.17
C GLY A 90 -15.97 3.86 13.73
N ILE A 91 -15.00 3.30 12.99
CA ILE A 91 -14.75 3.71 11.60
C ILE A 91 -15.95 3.46 10.70
N LYS A 92 -16.67 2.34 10.91
CA LYS A 92 -17.88 2.03 10.15
C LYS A 92 -18.93 3.13 10.30
N SER A 93 -19.25 3.46 11.54
CA SER A 93 -20.27 4.47 11.84
C SER A 93 -19.89 5.86 11.32
N LEU A 94 -18.60 6.21 11.37
CA LEU A 94 -18.11 7.46 10.79
C LEU A 94 -18.28 7.48 9.26
N VAL A 95 -17.90 6.40 8.58
CA VAL A 95 -18.04 6.26 7.13
C VAL A 95 -19.50 6.34 6.70
N GLU A 96 -20.39 5.60 7.36
CA GLU A 96 -21.83 5.62 7.10
C GLU A 96 -22.40 7.04 7.24
N HIS A 97 -21.96 7.78 8.27
CA HIS A 97 -22.37 9.17 8.48
C HIS A 97 -21.89 10.10 7.36
N LEU A 98 -20.60 10.01 6.98
CA LEU A 98 -20.03 10.82 5.90
C LEU A 98 -20.72 10.54 4.55
N GLN A 99 -21.05 9.29 4.27
CA GLN A 99 -21.78 8.91 3.06
C GLN A 99 -23.22 9.43 3.07
N ALA A 100 -23.91 9.39 4.22
CA ALA A 100 -25.24 9.96 4.38
C ALA A 100 -25.25 11.48 4.13
N ASP A 101 -24.16 12.17 4.47
CA ASP A 101 -23.95 13.59 4.17
C ASP A 101 -23.51 13.87 2.71
N GLY A 102 -23.40 12.83 1.88
CA GLY A 102 -23.06 12.93 0.46
C GLY A 102 -21.56 13.02 0.17
N ALA A 103 -20.69 12.68 1.14
CA ALA A 103 -19.25 12.63 0.91
C ALA A 103 -18.90 11.52 -0.10
N ARG A 104 -17.93 11.81 -0.98
CA ARG A 104 -17.32 10.82 -1.87
C ARG A 104 -16.01 10.35 -1.28
N LEU A 105 -15.91 9.04 -1.02
CA LEU A 105 -14.71 8.43 -0.44
C LEU A 105 -13.69 8.15 -1.55
N ALA A 106 -12.41 8.40 -1.25
CA ALA A 106 -11.32 8.16 -2.20
C ALA A 106 -10.95 6.67 -2.32
N ASP A 107 -11.15 5.92 -1.24
CA ASP A 107 -10.90 4.48 -1.19
C ASP A 107 -12.25 3.74 -1.21
N SER A 108 -12.47 2.96 -2.27
CA SER A 108 -13.73 2.23 -2.50
C SER A 108 -13.98 1.13 -1.49
N PHE A 109 -12.97 0.66 -0.76
CA PHE A 109 -13.15 -0.30 0.34
C PHE A 109 -14.21 0.18 1.34
N PHE A 110 -14.21 1.48 1.64
CA PHE A 110 -15.14 2.06 2.59
C PHE A 110 -16.57 2.17 2.06
N ASN A 111 -16.81 1.96 0.76
CA ASN A 111 -18.16 2.01 0.22
C ASN A 111 -19.04 0.87 0.74
N ASP A 112 -18.44 -0.30 0.96
CA ASP A 112 -19.13 -1.52 1.37
C ASP A 112 -18.67 -2.00 2.75
N ILE A 113 -18.22 -1.08 3.61
CA ILE A 113 -17.68 -1.42 4.93
C ILE A 113 -18.77 -2.05 5.82
N THR A 114 -18.49 -3.24 6.37
CA THR A 114 -19.47 -3.99 7.18
C THR A 114 -19.11 -4.04 8.66
N SER A 115 -17.85 -3.76 9.01
CA SER A 115 -17.28 -3.85 10.36
C SER A 115 -16.27 -2.74 10.60
N ASP A 116 -15.73 -2.67 11.83
CA ASP A 116 -14.67 -1.74 12.17
C ASP A 116 -13.26 -2.22 11.75
N THR A 117 -13.19 -3.35 11.02
CA THR A 117 -11.93 -3.89 10.50
C THR A 117 -11.58 -3.26 9.15
N VAL A 118 -10.34 -2.78 9.03
CA VAL A 118 -9.74 -2.26 7.79
C VAL A 118 -8.63 -3.22 7.35
N GLY A 119 -8.73 -3.78 6.14
CA GLY A 119 -7.83 -4.83 5.64
C GLY A 119 -7.53 -4.74 4.14
N ASP A 120 -7.31 -5.87 3.49
CA ASP A 120 -7.19 -5.96 2.02
C ASP A 120 -6.16 -4.99 1.40
N PHE A 121 -5.04 -4.77 2.08
CA PHE A 121 -3.93 -3.99 1.53
C PHE A 121 -3.06 -4.87 0.64
N ASP A 122 -2.89 -4.49 -0.62
CA ASP A 122 -1.95 -5.16 -1.52
C ASP A 122 -0.51 -4.64 -1.37
N CYS A 123 -0.37 -3.42 -0.83
CA CYS A 123 0.90 -2.69 -0.82
C CYS A 123 1.11 -1.86 0.47
N LEU A 124 2.36 -1.75 0.92
CA LEU A 124 2.80 -0.95 2.05
C LEU A 124 3.94 -0.07 1.52
N LEU A 125 3.73 1.23 1.55
CA LEU A 125 4.68 2.23 1.10
C LEU A 125 5.49 2.71 2.31
N GLY A 126 6.77 2.36 2.31
CA GLY A 126 7.73 2.81 3.28
C GLY A 126 8.31 4.18 2.97
N SER A 127 9.17 4.65 3.88
CA SER A 127 9.89 5.92 3.75
C SER A 127 10.78 6.02 2.49
N ASP A 128 11.12 4.89 1.88
CA ASP A 128 11.92 4.76 0.66
C ASP A 128 11.21 5.24 -0.63
N ILE A 129 9.87 5.28 -0.64
CA ILE A 129 9.09 5.76 -1.79
C ILE A 129 8.19 6.96 -1.47
N ILE A 130 7.89 7.21 -0.19
CA ILE A 130 7.02 8.32 0.23
C ILE A 130 7.54 9.69 -0.25
N GLY A 131 8.86 9.85 -0.42
CA GLY A 131 9.43 11.08 -0.98
C GLY A 131 8.89 11.44 -2.36
N ALA A 132 8.50 10.45 -3.17
CA ALA A 132 7.95 10.62 -4.51
C ALA A 132 6.45 10.98 -4.52
N LEU A 133 5.73 10.78 -3.40
CA LEU A 133 4.32 11.17 -3.24
C LEU A 133 4.12 12.70 -3.10
N LYS A 134 5.19 13.48 -2.94
CA LYS A 134 5.10 14.92 -2.66
C LYS A 134 4.74 15.72 -3.92
N PRO A 135 3.91 16.78 -3.80
CA PRO A 135 3.42 17.37 -2.56
C PRO A 135 2.11 16.73 -2.06
N LEU A 136 2.09 16.30 -0.79
CA LEU A 136 0.86 16.02 -0.06
C LEU A 136 0.48 17.29 0.72
N LYS A 137 -0.77 17.74 0.62
CA LYS A 137 -1.33 18.83 1.43
C LYS A 137 -2.02 18.24 2.65
N THR A 138 -1.75 18.79 3.83
CA THR A 138 -2.59 18.53 5.01
C THR A 138 -3.96 19.16 4.81
N VAL A 139 -5.01 18.44 5.19
CA VAL A 139 -6.37 18.98 5.29
C VAL A 139 -6.76 18.89 6.76
N ASP A 140 -7.39 19.93 7.30
CA ASP A 140 -7.97 19.86 8.64
C ASP A 140 -9.42 19.38 8.53
N LEU A 141 -9.72 18.24 9.17
CA LEU A 141 -11.08 17.69 9.26
C LEU A 141 -11.73 17.97 10.63
N ALA A 142 -11.18 18.88 11.43
CA ALA A 142 -11.57 19.20 12.82
C ALA A 142 -11.37 18.06 13.84
N LEU A 143 -11.47 16.80 13.41
CA LEU A 143 -11.22 15.59 14.21
C LEU A 143 -9.83 14.99 13.98
N GLY A 144 -9.06 15.56 13.05
CA GLY A 144 -7.71 15.09 12.69
C GLY A 144 -7.21 15.74 11.40
N THR A 145 -5.95 15.44 11.06
CA THR A 145 -5.27 16.00 9.89
C THR A 145 -4.87 14.90 8.91
N PRO A 146 -5.68 14.58 7.89
CA PRO A 146 -5.26 13.71 6.78
C PRO A 146 -4.40 14.45 5.74
N TRP A 147 -3.85 13.66 4.80
CA TRP A 147 -3.11 14.12 3.63
C TRP A 147 -3.95 13.96 2.36
N ARG A 148 -3.86 14.91 1.43
CA ARG A 148 -4.37 14.77 0.06
C ARG A 148 -3.26 15.05 -0.98
N PRO A 149 -3.26 14.39 -2.14
CA PRO A 149 -2.46 14.82 -3.29
C PRO A 149 -2.73 16.30 -3.62
N SER A 150 -1.68 17.06 -3.92
CA SER A 150 -1.75 18.52 -4.14
C SER A 150 -2.43 18.95 -5.43
#